data_AF-A0A919IUF9-F1
#
_entry.id   AF-A0A919IUF9-F1
#
_cell.length_a   1.000
_cell.length_b   1.000
_cell.length_c   1.000
_cell.angle_alpha   90.00
_cell.angle_beta   90.00
_cell.angle_gamma   90.00
#
_symmetry.space_group_name_H-M   'P 1'
#
loop_
_entity.id
_entity.type
_entity.pdbx_description
1 polymer ?
#
loop_
_entity_poly.entity_id
_entity_poly.type
_entity_poly.pdbx_seq_one_letter_code
_entity_poly.pdbx_strand_id
1 'polypeptide(L)'
;MRGSADFSALQQQSAVGRLMIAYRAATLQAMSATEEQVFGAVVRRIAAGGYIDEVPTSRLEPLRPAAPAAVAEAEELAGQSLPSLLRRLYLEVGNGGFGPGYGLLGLRGGHRAGGLDALTGLKGGVLILCDWGCGISSELDLATGQIWGSDPNPAPDGVSCAFPQHMTIVDWFSKWVEGTLRQPWLVQDSTTGEWRGATDTEYAEMIEEAFGSTGPVN
;
A
#
# COMPACT_ATOMS: atom_id res chain seq x y z
N MET A 1 28.36 53.71 -8.24
CA MET A 1 28.43 52.53 -7.36
C MET A 1 27.05 51.86 -7.22
N ARG A 2 26.56 51.17 -8.26
CA ARG A 2 25.32 50.36 -8.21
C ARG A 2 25.53 49.07 -9.01
N GLY A 3 26.32 48.14 -8.49
CA GLY A 3 26.65 46.91 -9.21
C GLY A 3 26.99 45.67 -8.37
N SER A 4 27.23 45.80 -7.06
CA SER A 4 27.60 44.63 -6.23
C SER A 4 26.43 43.90 -5.61
N ALA A 5 25.27 44.55 -5.43
CA ALA A 5 24.10 43.92 -4.81
C ALA A 5 23.41 42.90 -5.74
N ASP A 6 23.43 43.15 -7.06
CA ASP A 6 22.72 42.34 -8.05
C ASP A 6 23.45 41.01 -8.35
N PHE A 7 24.79 41.03 -8.34
CA PHE A 7 25.61 39.83 -8.53
C PHE A 7 25.49 38.83 -7.38
N SER A 8 25.41 39.31 -6.13
CA SER A 8 25.27 38.46 -4.94
C SER A 8 23.92 37.74 -4.91
N ALA A 9 22.84 38.43 -5.29
CA ALA A 9 21.49 37.87 -5.34
C ALA A 9 21.37 36.78 -6.43
N LEU A 10 21.94 37.04 -7.62
CA LEU A 10 22.00 36.05 -8.72
C LEU A 10 22.88 34.84 -8.38
N GLN A 11 24.01 35.03 -7.69
CA GLN A 11 24.83 33.93 -7.21
C GLN A 11 24.11 33.08 -6.14
N GLN A 12 23.39 33.72 -5.20
CA GLN A 12 22.57 33.03 -4.21
C GLN A 12 21.39 32.27 -4.84
N GLN A 13 20.68 32.86 -5.81
CA GLN A 13 19.61 32.16 -6.55
C GLN A 13 20.15 30.96 -7.34
N SER A 14 21.35 31.07 -7.93
CA SER A 14 21.98 29.94 -8.63
C SER A 14 22.43 28.81 -7.70
N ALA A 15 22.77 29.13 -6.44
CA ALA A 15 23.19 28.16 -5.44
C ALA A 15 21.97 27.44 -4.84
N VAL A 16 20.89 28.17 -4.54
CA VAL A 16 19.62 27.61 -4.08
C VAL A 16 19.01 26.70 -5.15
N GLY A 17 19.01 27.10 -6.43
CA GLY A 17 18.52 26.24 -7.51
C GLY A 17 19.28 24.91 -7.64
N ARG A 18 20.62 24.94 -7.53
CA ARG A 18 21.45 23.73 -7.54
C ARG A 18 21.23 22.84 -6.31
N LEU A 19 21.08 23.45 -5.13
CA LEU A 19 20.79 22.72 -3.90
C LEU A 19 19.43 22.02 -3.97
N MET A 20 18.40 22.69 -4.50
CA MET A 20 17.06 22.10 -4.65
C MET A 20 17.04 20.95 -5.67
N ILE A 21 17.81 21.05 -6.76
CA ILE A 21 17.94 19.95 -7.74
C ILE A 21 18.67 18.76 -7.12
N ALA A 22 19.80 19.00 -6.44
CA ALA A 22 20.56 17.94 -5.78
C ALA A 22 19.73 17.25 -4.68
N TYR A 23 18.97 18.02 -3.90
CA TYR A 23 18.06 17.49 -2.89
C TYR A 23 16.98 16.61 -3.52
N ARG A 24 16.29 17.10 -4.58
CA ARG A 24 15.31 16.30 -5.31
C ARG A 24 15.89 15.01 -5.89
N ALA A 25 17.10 15.07 -6.47
CA ALA A 25 17.77 13.90 -7.01
C ALA A 25 18.13 12.88 -5.91
N ALA A 26 18.64 13.34 -4.78
CA ALA A 26 18.95 12.49 -3.63
C ALA A 26 17.67 11.86 -3.03
N THR A 27 16.58 12.62 -2.93
CA THR A 27 15.28 12.10 -2.49
C THR A 27 14.75 11.02 -3.45
N LEU A 28 14.79 11.27 -4.77
CA LEU A 28 14.37 10.28 -5.77
C LEU A 28 15.23 9.01 -5.74
N GLN A 29 16.55 9.16 -5.57
CA GLN A 29 17.47 8.02 -5.42
C GLN A 29 17.18 7.22 -4.16
N ALA A 30 16.93 7.88 -3.03
CA ALA A 30 16.60 7.20 -1.78
C ALA A 30 15.26 6.46 -1.88
N MET A 31 14.22 7.07 -2.48
CA MET A 31 12.94 6.42 -2.73
C MET A 31 13.10 5.19 -3.62
N SER A 32 13.86 5.30 -4.71
CA SER A 32 14.15 4.17 -5.60
C SER A 32 14.93 3.05 -4.89
N ALA A 33 15.82 3.37 -3.95
CA ALA A 33 16.55 2.38 -3.17
C ALA A 33 15.64 1.64 -2.17
N THR A 34 14.74 2.36 -1.50
CA THR A 34 13.74 1.76 -0.62
C THR A 34 12.79 0.84 -1.40
N GLU A 35 12.30 1.29 -2.56
CA GLU A 35 11.46 0.46 -3.43
C GLU A 35 12.17 -0.83 -3.86
N GLU A 36 13.44 -0.76 -4.24
CA GLU A 36 14.23 -1.94 -4.62
C GLU A 36 14.41 -2.91 -3.44
N GLN A 37 14.67 -2.38 -2.24
CA GLN A 37 14.78 -3.19 -1.03
C GLN A 37 13.46 -3.93 -0.73
N VAL A 38 12.33 -3.22 -0.81
CA VAL A 38 10.99 -3.78 -0.55
C VAL A 38 10.63 -4.81 -1.61
N PHE A 39 10.85 -4.51 -2.89
CA PHE A 39 10.66 -5.47 -3.98
C PHE A 39 11.44 -6.76 -3.74
N GLY A 40 12.74 -6.64 -3.41
CA GLY A 40 13.58 -7.80 -3.10
C GLY A 40 13.10 -8.58 -1.88
N ALA A 41 12.56 -7.91 -0.85
CA ALA A 41 11.99 -8.56 0.33
C ALA A 41 10.71 -9.33 0.00
N VAL A 42 9.83 -8.77 -0.83
CA VAL A 42 8.62 -9.45 -1.32
C VAL A 42 9.01 -10.72 -2.09
N VAL A 43 9.96 -10.63 -3.02
CA VAL A 43 10.44 -11.78 -3.80
C VAL A 43 11.01 -12.88 -2.88
N ARG A 44 11.79 -12.51 -1.85
CA ARG A 44 12.32 -13.47 -0.88
C ARG A 44 11.22 -14.16 -0.07
N ARG A 45 10.21 -13.41 0.41
CA ARG A 45 9.07 -13.98 1.15
C ARG A 45 8.28 -14.96 0.28
N ILE A 46 8.10 -14.63 -1.00
CA ILE A 46 7.44 -15.51 -1.97
C ILE A 46 8.23 -16.79 -2.21
N ALA A 47 9.54 -16.68 -2.41
CA ALA A 47 10.41 -17.84 -2.58
C ALA A 47 10.43 -18.76 -1.35
N ALA A 48 10.17 -18.23 -0.16
CA ALA A 48 10.05 -19.00 1.08
C ALA A 48 8.68 -19.71 1.24
N GLY A 49 7.70 -19.42 0.38
CA GLY A 49 6.41 -20.13 0.34
C GLY A 49 5.30 -19.56 1.25
N GLY A 50 5.57 -18.51 2.03
CA GLY A 50 4.60 -17.82 2.89
C GLY A 50 4.06 -16.55 2.22
N TYR A 51 3.42 -16.69 1.05
CA TYR A 51 3.04 -15.54 0.23
C TYR A 51 1.56 -15.18 0.20
N ILE A 52 0.67 -16.00 0.74
CA ILE A 52 -0.65 -15.53 1.21
C ILE A 52 -0.71 -15.88 2.68
N ASP A 53 -1.05 -14.90 3.52
CA ASP A 53 -1.13 -15.12 4.96
C ASP A 53 -2.20 -16.20 5.26
N GLU A 54 -1.94 -17.05 6.25
CA GLU A 54 -2.85 -18.11 6.72
C GLU A 54 -3.22 -19.22 5.70
N VAL A 55 -2.67 -19.20 4.48
CA VAL A 55 -2.87 -20.26 3.48
C VAL A 55 -1.63 -21.16 3.39
N PRO A 56 -1.76 -22.48 3.65
CA PRO A 56 -0.64 -23.40 3.54
C PRO A 56 -0.06 -23.43 2.11
N THR A 57 1.26 -23.43 1.98
CA THR A 57 1.97 -23.41 0.68
C THR A 57 1.51 -24.50 -0.28
N SER A 58 1.09 -25.67 0.23
CA SER A 58 0.58 -26.78 -0.57
C SER A 58 -0.73 -26.49 -1.32
N ARG A 59 -1.42 -25.41 -0.96
CA ARG A 59 -2.70 -24.98 -1.58
C ARG A 59 -2.55 -23.73 -2.44
N LEU A 60 -1.36 -23.15 -2.51
CA LEU A 60 -1.14 -21.92 -3.27
C LEU A 60 -0.94 -22.23 -4.75
N GLU A 61 -1.65 -21.50 -5.59
CA GLU A 61 -1.45 -21.57 -7.04
C GLU A 61 -0.17 -20.83 -7.44
N PRO A 62 0.58 -21.33 -8.44
CA PRO A 62 1.76 -20.63 -8.92
C PRO A 62 1.42 -19.23 -9.42
N LEU A 63 2.16 -18.24 -8.92
CA LEU A 63 2.04 -16.85 -9.37
C LEU A 63 2.38 -16.73 -10.86
N ARG A 64 1.58 -15.97 -11.58
CA ARG A 64 1.82 -15.64 -12.99
C ARG A 64 1.84 -14.13 -13.14
N PRO A 65 2.92 -13.54 -13.67
CA PRO A 65 2.95 -12.11 -13.92
C PRO A 65 1.83 -11.64 -14.84
N ALA A 66 1.40 -10.40 -14.64
CA ALA A 66 0.41 -9.74 -15.46
C ALA A 66 0.95 -9.54 -16.88
N ALA A 67 0.05 -9.68 -17.87
CA ALA A 67 0.37 -9.22 -19.22
C ALA A 67 0.57 -7.69 -19.20
N PRO A 68 1.54 -7.14 -19.95
CA PRO A 68 1.73 -5.69 -20.03
C PRO A 68 0.47 -4.91 -20.42
N ALA A 69 -0.40 -5.52 -21.23
CA ALA A 69 -1.69 -4.96 -21.61
C ALA A 69 -2.66 -4.80 -20.42
N ALA A 70 -2.65 -5.70 -19.44
CA ALA A 70 -3.51 -5.59 -18.25
C ALA A 70 -3.09 -4.43 -17.34
N VAL A 71 -1.77 -4.16 -17.25
CA VAL A 71 -1.23 -2.98 -16.56
C VAL A 71 -1.60 -1.70 -17.30
N ALA A 72 -1.41 -1.68 -18.62
CA ALA A 72 -1.78 -0.53 -19.44
C ALA A 72 -3.29 -0.21 -19.36
N GLU A 73 -4.15 -1.23 -19.39
CA GLU A 73 -5.60 -1.08 -19.18
C GLU A 73 -5.90 -0.44 -17.82
N ALA A 74 -5.26 -0.92 -16.75
CA ALA A 74 -5.46 -0.38 -15.41
C ALA A 74 -5.07 1.11 -15.32
N GLU A 75 -3.93 1.49 -15.91
CA GLU A 75 -3.46 2.87 -15.92
C GLU A 75 -4.34 3.78 -16.78
N GLU A 76 -4.82 3.28 -17.92
CA GLU A 76 -5.75 3.99 -18.79
C GLU A 76 -7.09 4.23 -18.09
N LEU A 77 -7.65 3.19 -17.45
CA LEU A 77 -8.89 3.30 -16.69
C LEU A 77 -8.75 4.24 -15.48
N ALA A 78 -7.58 4.27 -14.84
CA ALA A 78 -7.29 5.17 -13.73
C ALA A 78 -7.02 6.62 -14.19
N GLY A 79 -6.61 6.81 -15.45
CA GLY A 79 -6.06 8.08 -15.95
C GLY A 79 -4.70 8.45 -15.32
N GLN A 80 -4.04 7.50 -14.65
CA GLN A 80 -2.80 7.69 -13.89
C GLN A 80 -1.93 6.43 -13.98
N SER A 81 -0.62 6.61 -13.94
CA SER A 81 0.32 5.48 -13.86
C SER A 81 0.25 4.80 -12.50
N LEU A 82 0.45 3.48 -12.46
CA LEU A 82 0.62 2.76 -11.21
C LEU A 82 1.95 3.17 -10.54
N PRO A 83 2.03 3.18 -9.19
CA PRO A 83 3.29 3.32 -8.50
C PRO A 83 4.32 2.30 -8.99
N SER A 84 5.58 2.70 -9.13
CA SER A 84 6.67 1.89 -9.71
C SER A 84 6.81 0.53 -9.04
N LEU A 85 6.79 0.48 -7.70
CA LEU A 85 6.82 -0.78 -6.96
C LEU A 85 5.65 -1.70 -7.33
N LEU A 86 4.41 -1.19 -7.31
CA LEU A 86 3.21 -1.97 -7.62
C LEU A 86 3.20 -2.47 -9.06
N ARG A 87 3.60 -1.61 -10.00
CA ARG A 87 3.75 -1.95 -11.42
C ARG A 87 4.72 -3.12 -11.61
N ARG A 88 5.90 -3.07 -10.97
CA ARG A 88 6.91 -4.14 -11.05
C ARG A 88 6.41 -5.43 -10.43
N LEU A 89 5.76 -5.36 -9.28
CA LEU A 89 5.16 -6.53 -8.64
C LEU A 89 4.16 -7.23 -9.58
N TYR A 90 3.29 -6.48 -10.26
CA TYR A 90 2.39 -7.06 -11.26
C TYR A 90 3.13 -7.67 -12.45
N LEU A 91 4.14 -7.00 -13.01
CA LEU A 91 4.83 -7.43 -14.23
C LEU A 91 5.89 -8.51 -14.05
N GLU A 92 6.47 -8.62 -12.85
CA GLU A 92 7.62 -9.48 -12.59
C GLU A 92 7.30 -10.63 -11.62
N VAL A 93 6.32 -10.46 -10.74
CA VAL A 93 6.04 -11.40 -9.65
C VAL A 93 4.72 -12.13 -9.88
N GLY A 94 3.60 -11.41 -9.94
CA GLY A 94 2.29 -12.03 -10.06
C GLY A 94 1.19 -11.01 -10.34
N ASN A 95 0.19 -11.38 -11.13
CA ASN A 95 -1.03 -10.62 -11.31
C ASN A 95 -1.95 -10.76 -10.09
N GLY A 96 -1.46 -10.33 -8.93
CA GLY A 96 -2.03 -10.64 -7.62
C GLY A 96 -1.71 -12.05 -7.13
N GLY A 97 -2.39 -12.49 -6.07
CA GLY A 97 -2.26 -13.84 -5.50
C GLY A 97 -1.13 -14.00 -4.49
N PHE A 98 -0.56 -12.89 -4.03
CA PHE A 98 0.42 -12.84 -2.94
C PHE A 98 0.19 -11.57 -2.13
N GLY A 99 0.55 -11.53 -0.86
CA GLY A 99 0.28 -10.40 0.01
C GLY A 99 -0.43 -10.84 1.29
N PRO A 100 -0.85 -9.86 2.10
CA PRO A 100 -1.61 -10.12 3.31
C PRO A 100 -3.05 -10.55 3.01
N GLY A 101 -3.80 -10.96 4.04
CA GLY A 101 -5.21 -11.35 3.92
C GLY A 101 -5.37 -12.44 2.86
N TYR A 102 -6.30 -12.24 1.91
CA TYR A 102 -6.49 -13.16 0.78
C TYR A 102 -5.59 -12.85 -0.44
N GLY A 103 -4.53 -12.08 -0.22
CA GLY A 103 -3.54 -11.70 -1.24
C GLY A 103 -3.92 -10.42 -2.00
N LEU A 104 -2.90 -9.81 -2.59
CA LEU A 104 -3.02 -8.70 -3.54
C LEU A 104 -3.99 -9.09 -4.64
N LEU A 105 -5.02 -8.28 -4.87
CA LEU A 105 -5.96 -8.47 -5.96
C LEU A 105 -5.26 -8.24 -7.30
N GLY A 106 -5.60 -9.08 -8.26
CA GLY A 106 -5.10 -8.99 -9.61
C GLY A 106 -5.76 -7.87 -10.40
N LEU A 107 -5.07 -7.41 -11.44
CA LEU A 107 -5.66 -6.64 -12.53
C LEU A 107 -6.53 -7.57 -13.40
N ARG A 108 -6.88 -7.14 -14.62
CA ARG A 108 -7.63 -7.96 -15.57
C ARG A 108 -7.03 -9.36 -15.72
N GLY A 109 -7.86 -10.38 -15.50
CA GLY A 109 -7.47 -11.80 -15.63
C GLY A 109 -6.49 -12.30 -14.56
N GLY A 110 -6.32 -11.55 -13.47
CA GLY A 110 -5.48 -11.94 -12.33
C GLY A 110 -6.25 -12.59 -11.19
N HIS A 111 -5.59 -12.61 -10.02
CA HIS A 111 -6.14 -13.12 -8.77
C HIS A 111 -7.41 -12.38 -8.35
N ARG A 112 -8.36 -13.12 -7.77
CA ARG A 112 -9.62 -12.60 -7.25
C ARG A 112 -9.85 -13.13 -5.85
N ALA A 113 -10.37 -12.28 -4.97
CA ALA A 113 -10.84 -12.66 -3.64
C ALA A 113 -12.15 -11.93 -3.35
N GLY A 114 -13.07 -12.55 -2.61
CA GLY A 114 -14.39 -11.96 -2.32
C GLY A 114 -15.25 -11.64 -3.55
N GLY A 115 -14.93 -12.24 -4.72
CA GLY A 115 -15.56 -11.89 -5.99
C GLY A 115 -15.01 -10.61 -6.65
N LEU A 116 -14.05 -9.94 -6.02
CA LEU A 116 -13.43 -8.70 -6.47
C LEU A 116 -12.13 -8.95 -7.25
N ASP A 117 -11.80 -8.03 -8.15
CA ASP A 117 -10.44 -7.80 -8.65
C ASP A 117 -10.02 -6.36 -8.32
N ALA A 118 -8.76 -6.00 -8.57
CA ALA A 118 -8.25 -4.67 -8.22
C ALA A 118 -8.98 -3.54 -8.97
N LEU A 119 -9.53 -3.86 -10.16
CA LEU A 119 -10.23 -2.91 -11.03
C LEU A 119 -11.68 -2.67 -10.60
N THR A 120 -12.23 -3.50 -9.70
CA THR A 120 -13.62 -3.40 -9.25
C THR A 120 -13.90 -2.05 -8.57
N GLY A 121 -12.90 -1.47 -7.89
CA GLY A 121 -12.98 -0.14 -7.26
C GLY A 121 -12.51 1.03 -8.12
N LEU A 122 -12.03 0.81 -9.34
CA LEU A 122 -11.25 1.81 -10.10
C LEU A 122 -12.01 3.07 -10.53
N LYS A 123 -13.31 3.17 -10.25
CA LYS A 123 -14.09 4.40 -10.45
C LYS A 123 -13.61 5.47 -9.48
N GLY A 124 -12.77 6.38 -9.96
CA GLY A 124 -12.23 7.51 -9.18
C GLY A 124 -10.74 7.41 -8.89
N GLY A 125 -10.01 6.47 -9.51
CA GLY A 125 -8.55 6.34 -9.33
C GLY A 125 -8.13 5.55 -8.09
N VAL A 126 -9.04 4.76 -7.52
CA VAL A 126 -8.76 3.92 -6.34
C VAL A 126 -8.65 2.45 -6.75
N LEU A 127 -7.53 1.80 -6.45
CA LEU A 127 -7.37 0.35 -6.62
C LEU A 127 -7.70 -0.38 -5.32
N ILE A 128 -8.54 -1.41 -5.38
CA ILE A 128 -8.69 -2.31 -4.23
C ILE A 128 -7.46 -3.22 -4.24
N LEU A 129 -6.63 -3.12 -3.20
CA LEU A 129 -5.41 -3.91 -3.09
C LEU A 129 -5.67 -5.28 -2.49
N CYS A 130 -6.47 -5.34 -1.43
CA CYS A 130 -6.59 -6.54 -0.61
C CYS A 130 -8.01 -6.66 -0.06
N ASP A 131 -8.57 -7.86 -0.15
CA ASP A 131 -9.73 -8.30 0.63
C ASP A 131 -9.23 -9.07 1.86
N TRP A 132 -9.66 -8.62 3.03
CA TRP A 132 -9.32 -9.25 4.31
C TRP A 132 -10.45 -10.16 4.81
N GLY A 133 -11.57 -10.22 4.10
CA GLY A 133 -12.79 -10.89 4.54
C GLY A 133 -13.72 -9.97 5.32
N CYS A 134 -14.96 -10.43 5.56
CA CYS A 134 -15.99 -9.66 6.26
C CYS A 134 -16.23 -8.25 5.69
N GLY A 135 -15.97 -8.05 4.40
CA GLY A 135 -16.10 -6.75 3.74
C GLY A 135 -15.00 -5.73 4.05
N ILE A 136 -13.92 -6.16 4.73
CA ILE A 136 -12.77 -5.31 5.06
C ILE A 136 -11.82 -5.23 3.86
N SER A 137 -11.41 -4.03 3.47
CA SER A 137 -10.53 -3.80 2.31
C SER A 137 -9.36 -2.85 2.62
N SER A 138 -8.23 -3.08 1.94
CA SER A 138 -7.19 -2.05 1.75
C SER A 138 -7.25 -1.53 0.33
N GLU A 139 -7.19 -0.22 0.17
CA GLU A 139 -7.42 0.49 -1.09
C GLU A 139 -6.32 1.53 -1.32
N LEU A 140 -5.82 1.67 -2.54
CA LEU A 140 -4.81 2.65 -2.92
C LEU A 140 -5.44 3.76 -3.74
N ASP A 141 -5.43 4.98 -3.21
CA ASP A 141 -5.69 6.18 -4.00
C ASP A 141 -4.46 6.50 -4.87
N LEU A 142 -4.59 6.34 -6.19
CA LEU A 142 -3.51 6.58 -7.14
C LEU A 142 -3.11 8.06 -7.26
N ALA A 143 -4.03 8.98 -6.93
CA ALA A 143 -3.76 10.41 -7.06
C ALA A 143 -2.87 10.92 -5.92
N THR A 144 -3.04 10.35 -4.72
CA THR A 144 -2.31 10.78 -3.52
C THR A 144 -1.24 9.79 -3.09
N GLY A 145 -1.34 8.52 -3.51
CA GLY A 145 -0.51 7.42 -3.02
C GLY A 145 -0.91 6.91 -1.63
N GLN A 146 -2.01 7.42 -1.06
CA GLN A 146 -2.52 7.04 0.27
C GLN A 146 -3.18 5.66 0.22
N ILE A 147 -2.79 4.80 1.15
CA ILE A 147 -3.56 3.59 1.46
C ILE A 147 -4.70 3.93 2.40
N TRP A 148 -5.91 3.60 1.99
CA TRP A 148 -7.13 3.64 2.77
C TRP A 148 -7.47 2.25 3.29
N GLY A 149 -8.03 2.21 4.48
CA GLY A 149 -8.68 1.05 5.06
C GLY A 149 -10.18 1.25 5.04
N SER A 150 -10.92 0.19 4.75
CA SER A 150 -12.36 0.15 4.94
C SER A 150 -12.69 -1.00 5.89
N ASP A 151 -13.39 -0.71 6.98
CA ASP A 151 -13.92 -1.73 7.90
C ASP A 151 -15.38 -1.41 8.25
N PRO A 152 -16.34 -2.10 7.62
CA PRO A 152 -17.76 -1.84 7.84
C PRO A 152 -18.31 -2.48 9.11
N ASN A 153 -17.57 -3.36 9.79
CA ASN A 153 -18.13 -4.20 10.85
C ASN A 153 -18.56 -3.43 12.11
N PRO A 154 -17.78 -2.44 12.59
CA PRO A 154 -18.18 -1.66 13.76
C PRO A 154 -18.93 -0.36 13.37
N ALA A 155 -18.98 -0.01 12.08
CA ALA A 155 -19.53 1.25 11.60
C ALA A 155 -21.06 1.32 11.79
N PRO A 156 -21.59 2.26 12.58
CA PRO A 156 -23.03 2.51 12.65
C PRO A 156 -23.57 3.08 11.33
N ASP A 157 -24.89 3.03 11.16
CA ASP A 157 -25.56 3.64 10.03
C ASP A 157 -25.17 5.12 9.86
N GLY A 158 -24.73 5.48 8.66
CA GLY A 158 -24.34 6.85 8.30
C GLY A 158 -22.90 7.24 8.66
N VAL A 159 -22.11 6.33 9.25
CA VAL A 159 -20.67 6.54 9.48
C VAL A 159 -19.88 5.97 8.31
N SER A 160 -18.90 6.72 7.82
CA SER A 160 -17.95 6.21 6.83
C SER A 160 -17.11 5.10 7.44
N CYS A 161 -17.10 3.93 6.81
CA CYS A 161 -16.21 2.84 7.17
C CYS A 161 -14.79 2.99 6.60
N ALA A 162 -14.57 3.96 5.70
CA ALA A 162 -13.28 4.26 5.10
C ALA A 162 -12.49 5.30 5.89
N PHE A 163 -11.20 5.05 6.10
CA PHE A 163 -10.25 5.91 6.83
C PHE A 163 -8.83 5.81 6.26
N PRO A 164 -8.01 6.87 6.35
CA PRO A 164 -6.62 6.80 5.93
C PRO A 164 -5.83 5.90 6.89
N GLN A 165 -4.97 5.02 6.36
CA GLN A 165 -4.01 4.26 7.16
C GLN A 165 -2.68 4.98 7.33
N HIS A 166 -2.51 6.15 6.71
CA HIS A 166 -1.28 6.93 6.70
C HIS A 166 -0.04 6.16 6.18
N MET A 167 -0.26 5.26 5.22
CA MET A 167 0.78 4.46 4.57
C MET A 167 0.83 4.75 3.07
N THR A 168 2.02 4.68 2.50
CA THR A 168 2.24 4.51 1.06
C THR A 168 2.20 3.03 0.68
N ILE A 169 2.20 2.72 -0.62
CA ILE A 169 2.35 1.33 -1.10
C ILE A 169 3.66 0.68 -0.65
N VAL A 170 4.73 1.48 -0.49
CA VAL A 170 6.04 1.01 -0.04
C VAL A 170 5.96 0.64 1.44
N ASP A 171 5.34 1.46 2.27
CA ASP A 171 5.13 1.17 3.70
C ASP A 171 4.26 -0.07 3.90
N TRP A 172 3.20 -0.20 3.11
CA TRP A 172 2.26 -1.32 3.17
C TRP A 172 2.96 -2.66 2.88
N PHE A 173 3.72 -2.75 1.79
CA PHE A 173 4.50 -3.96 1.49
C PHE A 173 5.65 -4.18 2.47
N SER A 174 6.29 -3.12 2.99
CA SER A 174 7.32 -3.23 4.03
C SER A 174 6.77 -3.87 5.30
N LYS A 175 5.64 -3.36 5.80
CA LYS A 175 4.96 -3.93 6.97
C LYS A 175 4.49 -5.36 6.72
N TRP A 176 4.04 -5.70 5.51
CA TRP A 176 3.66 -7.08 5.20
C TRP A 176 4.87 -8.02 5.27
N VAL A 177 6.00 -7.68 4.62
CA VAL A 177 7.18 -8.55 4.64
C VAL A 177 7.77 -8.70 6.05
N GLU A 178 7.62 -7.68 6.90
CA GLU A 178 8.01 -7.68 8.31
C GLU A 178 7.02 -8.45 9.21
N GLY A 179 5.83 -8.81 8.71
CA GLY A 179 4.78 -9.46 9.50
C GLY A 179 4.08 -8.53 10.48
N THR A 180 4.20 -7.22 10.30
CA THR A 180 3.62 -6.17 11.15
C THR A 180 2.43 -5.47 10.52
N LEU A 181 2.09 -5.78 9.26
CA LEU A 181 0.85 -5.28 8.65
C LEU A 181 -0.35 -5.94 9.34
N ARG A 182 -1.41 -5.17 9.56
CA ARG A 182 -2.67 -5.62 10.16
C ARG A 182 -3.81 -5.27 9.22
N GLN A 183 -4.87 -6.08 9.26
CA GLN A 183 -6.10 -5.75 8.54
C GLN A 183 -6.64 -4.40 9.03
N PRO A 184 -7.26 -3.58 8.18
CA PRO A 184 -7.95 -2.36 8.61
C PRO A 184 -8.93 -2.66 9.74
N TRP A 185 -8.92 -1.80 10.76
CA TRP A 185 -9.84 -1.88 11.88
C TRP A 185 -10.35 -0.48 12.21
N LEU A 186 -11.66 -0.28 12.10
CA LEU A 186 -12.31 0.97 12.44
C LEU A 186 -12.63 1.00 13.94
N VAL A 187 -12.24 2.07 14.63
CA VAL A 187 -12.50 2.26 16.06
C VAL A 187 -13.14 3.62 16.30
N GLN A 188 -13.98 3.70 17.33
CA GLN A 188 -14.45 4.98 17.84
C GLN A 188 -13.51 5.43 18.96
N ASP A 189 -12.89 6.59 18.78
CA ASP A 189 -12.05 7.20 19.80
C ASP A 189 -12.91 7.48 21.05
N SER A 190 -12.52 6.88 22.19
CA SER A 190 -13.30 6.99 23.43
C SER A 190 -13.28 8.39 24.04
N THR A 191 -12.32 9.23 23.65
CA THR A 191 -12.16 10.60 24.14
C THR A 191 -12.91 11.59 23.26
N THR A 192 -12.79 11.48 21.94
CA THR A 192 -13.36 12.45 20.99
C THR A 192 -14.69 12.00 20.39
N GLY A 193 -15.00 10.71 20.43
CA GLY A 193 -16.15 10.10 19.75
C GLY A 193 -15.97 9.96 18.23
N GLU A 194 -14.80 10.33 17.69
CA GLU A 194 -14.50 10.27 16.26
C GLU A 194 -14.22 8.83 15.81
N TRP A 195 -14.70 8.48 14.62
CA TRP A 195 -14.40 7.20 13.99
C TRP A 195 -13.13 7.30 13.14
N ARG A 196 -12.14 6.44 13.41
CA ARG A 196 -10.83 6.45 12.75
C ARG A 196 -10.26 5.03 12.69
N GLY A 197 -9.14 4.88 11.99
CA GLY A 197 -8.36 3.64 12.06
C GLY A 197 -7.74 3.42 13.44
N ALA A 198 -7.63 2.15 13.83
CA ALA A 198 -6.89 1.75 15.03
C ALA A 198 -5.41 2.11 14.92
N THR A 199 -4.83 2.51 16.05
CA THR A 199 -3.39 2.70 16.23
C THR A 199 -2.68 1.38 16.49
N ASP A 200 -1.36 1.33 16.31
CA ASP A 200 -0.55 0.13 16.59
C ASP A 200 -0.75 -0.37 18.05
N THR A 201 -0.95 0.55 19.01
CA THR A 201 -1.25 0.21 20.41
C THR A 201 -2.62 -0.45 20.55
N GLU A 202 -3.67 0.14 19.95
CA GLU A 202 -5.03 -0.42 19.99
C GLU A 202 -5.05 -1.81 19.30
N TYR A 203 -4.30 -2.01 18.21
CA TYR A 203 -4.13 -3.35 17.63
C TYR A 203 -3.50 -4.34 18.60
N ALA A 204 -2.44 -3.95 19.31
CA ALA A 204 -1.77 -4.82 20.27
C ALA A 204 -2.71 -5.22 21.42
N GLU A 205 -3.44 -4.25 21.98
CA GLU A 205 -4.43 -4.46 23.04
C GLU A 205 -5.55 -5.40 22.57
N MET A 206 -6.13 -5.14 21.39
CA MET A 206 -7.21 -5.98 20.86
C MET A 206 -6.77 -7.40 20.51
N ILE A 207 -5.54 -7.59 20.01
CA ILE A 207 -4.99 -8.93 19.76
C ILE A 207 -4.80 -9.68 21.08
N GLU A 208 -4.30 -9.01 22.12
CA GLU A 208 -4.17 -9.59 23.45
C GLU A 208 -5.54 -9.95 24.06
N GLU A 209 -6.56 -9.12 23.85
CA GLU A 209 -7.92 -9.41 24.30
C GLU A 209 -8.56 -10.58 23.53
N ALA A 210 -8.40 -10.62 22.22
CA ALA A 210 -9.03 -11.63 21.36
C ALA A 210 -8.35 -13.00 21.45
N PHE A 211 -7.02 -13.03 21.65
CA PHE A 211 -6.21 -14.26 21.54
C PHE A 211 -5.31 -14.54 22.76
N GLY A 212 -5.32 -13.68 23.78
CA GLY A 212 -4.41 -13.74 24.94
C GLY A 212 -3.00 -13.24 24.62
N SER A 213 -2.14 -13.17 25.64
CA SER A 213 -0.73 -12.71 25.52
C SER A 213 0.17 -13.60 24.64
N THR A 214 -0.38 -14.67 24.06
CA THR A 214 0.24 -15.59 23.10
C THR A 214 -0.53 -15.62 21.78
N GLY A 215 -0.98 -14.46 21.30
CA GLY A 215 -1.73 -14.33 20.04
C GLY A 215 -1.09 -15.06 18.86
N PRO A 216 -1.83 -15.28 17.76
CA PRO A 216 -1.37 -16.11 16.65
C PRO A 216 0.01 -15.62 16.17
N VAL A 217 0.97 -16.54 16.17
CA VAL A 217 2.30 -16.31 15.64
C VAL A 217 2.16 -16.32 14.12
N ASN A 218 2.29 -15.15 13.49
CA ASN A 218 2.34 -14.99 12.03
C ASN A 218 3.45 -15.84 11.41
#